data_AF-A0A285N9N7-F1
#
_entry.id   AF-A0A285N9N7-F1
#
_cell.length_a   1.000
_cell.length_b   1.000
_cell.length_c   1.000
_cell.angle_alpha   90.00
_cell.angle_beta   90.00
_cell.angle_gamma   90.00
#
_symmetry.space_group_name_H-M   'P 1'
#
loop_
_entity.id
_entity.type
_entity.pdbx_description
1 polymer ?
#
loop_
_entity_poly.entity_id
_entity_poly.type
_entity_poly.pdbx_seq_one_letter_code
_entity_poly.pdbx_strand_id
1 'polypeptide(L)'
;MSQQDMDEVQRRQEDAQGQRAMAEQSARQAEELVEEMSGPDFIDKFRDPDVPEWLEEELGAELSGVWPLANETAEDHRRHRWLNENKADRVIAEQNAGRLCRGPLLELAQNVNTRPDETAKMGQTDWERRQTREAEGVKTAMQSLGKDGRGVSALTEATAVYRREQGGDDSSGGSKGRVRKTLGKVFG
;
A
#
# COMPACT_ATOMS: atom_id res chain seq x y z
N MET A 1 53.87 -19.70 1.04
CA MET A 1 52.62 -19.03 1.41
C MET A 1 52.71 -18.73 2.89
N SER A 2 52.61 -17.46 3.26
CA SER A 2 52.71 -17.03 4.65
C SER A 2 51.40 -17.37 5.38
N GLN A 3 51.43 -17.53 6.70
CA GLN A 3 50.21 -17.73 7.50
C GLN A 3 49.22 -16.57 7.33
N GLN A 4 49.71 -15.38 7.02
CA GLN A 4 48.89 -14.19 6.75
C GLN A 4 48.08 -14.31 5.44
N ASP A 5 48.63 -14.96 4.41
CA ASP A 5 47.92 -15.18 3.14
C ASP A 5 46.77 -16.19 3.30
N MET A 6 46.92 -17.17 4.20
CA MET A 6 45.89 -18.17 4.50
C MET A 6 44.71 -17.55 5.26
N ASP A 7 44.99 -16.71 6.26
CA ASP A 7 43.94 -16.01 7.04
C ASP A 7 43.13 -15.03 6.19
N GLU A 8 43.77 -14.34 5.23
CA GLU A 8 43.07 -13.41 4.33
C GLU A 8 42.16 -14.16 3.33
N VAL A 9 42.59 -15.31 2.82
CA VAL A 9 41.76 -16.18 1.97
C VAL A 9 40.58 -16.75 2.76
N GLN A 10 40.80 -17.13 4.01
CA GLN A 10 39.76 -17.67 4.88
C GLN A 10 38.69 -16.63 5.22
N ARG A 11 39.08 -15.39 5.58
CA ARG A 11 38.14 -14.27 5.78
C ARG A 11 37.33 -13.95 4.53
N ARG A 12 37.95 -13.94 3.35
CA ARG A 12 37.22 -13.70 2.09
C ARG A 12 36.20 -14.81 1.78
N GLN A 13 36.48 -16.06 2.17
CA GLN A 13 35.52 -17.15 2.05
C GLN A 13 34.36 -17.00 3.04
N GLU A 14 34.62 -16.62 4.28
CA GLU A 14 33.59 -16.38 5.30
C GLU A 14 32.69 -15.20 4.91
N ASP A 15 33.25 -14.09 4.42
CA ASP A 15 32.48 -12.95 3.92
C ASP A 15 31.62 -13.33 2.72
N ALA A 16 32.15 -14.12 1.78
CA ALA A 16 31.40 -14.60 0.62
C ALA A 16 30.29 -15.59 1.01
N GLN A 17 30.50 -16.43 2.02
CA GLN A 17 29.45 -17.30 2.57
C GLN A 17 28.39 -16.49 3.31
N GLY A 18 28.78 -15.49 4.10
CA GLY A 18 27.85 -14.60 4.79
C GLY A 18 26.95 -13.82 3.82
N GLN A 19 27.52 -13.32 2.72
CA GLN A 19 26.75 -12.65 1.66
C GLN A 19 25.79 -13.60 0.95
N ARG A 20 26.19 -14.84 0.69
CA ARG A 20 25.30 -15.85 0.09
C ARG A 20 24.15 -16.25 1.00
N ALA A 21 24.42 -16.45 2.30
CA ALA A 21 23.38 -16.76 3.27
C ALA A 21 22.36 -15.62 3.40
N MET A 22 22.81 -14.36 3.42
CA MET A 22 21.91 -13.21 3.40
C MET A 22 21.11 -13.11 2.09
N ALA A 23 21.74 -13.39 0.95
CA ALA A 23 21.05 -13.38 -0.34
C ALA A 23 20.01 -14.50 -0.48
N GLU A 24 20.29 -15.69 0.06
CA GLU A 24 19.32 -16.79 0.11
C GLU A 24 18.16 -16.48 1.06
N GLN A 25 18.42 -15.86 2.20
CA GLN A 25 17.37 -15.46 3.14
C GLN A 25 16.49 -14.36 2.55
N SER A 26 17.07 -13.37 1.86
CA SER A 26 16.29 -12.33 1.18
C SER A 26 15.50 -12.87 -0.01
N ALA A 27 16.06 -13.85 -0.74
CA ALA A 27 15.35 -14.52 -1.83
C ALA A 27 14.12 -15.28 -1.32
N ARG A 28 14.23 -16.03 -0.21
CA ARG A 28 13.09 -16.73 0.39
C ARG A 28 12.01 -15.78 0.88
N GLN A 29 12.39 -14.68 1.53
CA GLN A 29 11.43 -13.65 1.94
C GLN A 29 10.74 -13.00 0.74
N ALA A 30 11.47 -12.78 -0.35
CA ALA A 30 10.90 -12.26 -1.59
C ALA A 30 9.92 -13.26 -2.23
N GLU A 31 10.23 -14.56 -2.20
CA GLU A 31 9.33 -15.62 -2.69
C GLU A 31 8.03 -15.68 -1.87
N GLU A 32 8.12 -15.68 -0.54
CA GLU A 32 6.94 -15.66 0.35
C GLU A 32 6.07 -14.42 0.11
N LEU A 33 6.68 -13.25 -0.07
CA LEU A 33 5.98 -12.01 -0.43
C LEU A 33 5.29 -12.12 -1.80
N VAL A 34 5.95 -12.71 -2.80
CA VAL A 34 5.36 -12.92 -4.14
C VAL A 34 4.19 -13.90 -4.08
N GLU A 35 4.29 -14.95 -3.27
CA GLU A 35 3.22 -15.91 -3.06
C GLU A 35 2.01 -15.24 -2.37
N GLU A 36 2.24 -14.44 -1.33
CA GLU A 36 1.17 -13.67 -0.67
C GLU A 36 0.53 -12.62 -1.60
N MET A 37 1.34 -11.96 -2.44
CA MET A 37 0.84 -10.97 -3.41
C MET A 37 0.11 -11.57 -4.61
N SER A 38 0.34 -12.85 -4.93
CA SER A 38 -0.29 -13.53 -6.08
C SER A 38 -1.63 -14.20 -5.73
N GLY A 39 -1.98 -14.27 -4.44
CA GLY A 39 -3.26 -14.81 -3.97
C GLY A 39 -4.47 -13.96 -4.38
N PRO A 40 -5.64 -14.56 -4.63
CA PRO A 40 -6.88 -13.83 -4.94
C PRO A 40 -7.28 -12.83 -3.84
N ASP A 41 -6.93 -13.14 -2.59
CA ASP A 41 -7.21 -12.29 -1.42
C ASP A 41 -6.34 -11.03 -1.38
N PHE A 42 -5.24 -10.97 -2.15
CA PHE A 42 -4.36 -9.80 -2.19
C PHE A 42 -5.10 -8.56 -2.66
N ILE A 43 -5.97 -8.70 -3.67
CA ILE A 43 -6.75 -7.59 -4.22
C ILE A 43 -7.77 -7.07 -3.19
N ASP A 44 -8.36 -7.97 -2.42
CA ASP A 44 -9.34 -7.62 -1.39
C ASP A 44 -8.65 -6.91 -0.21
N LYS A 45 -7.51 -7.43 0.25
CA LYS A 45 -6.64 -6.74 1.23
C LYS A 45 -6.13 -5.38 0.72
N PHE A 46 -6.00 -5.21 -0.60
CA PHE A 46 -5.58 -3.95 -1.21
C PHE A 46 -6.67 -2.88 -1.22
N ARG A 47 -7.93 -3.30 -1.22
CA ARG A 47 -9.09 -2.41 -1.30
C ARG A 47 -9.49 -1.86 0.05
N ASP A 48 -9.20 -2.61 1.11
CA ASP A 48 -9.68 -2.34 2.45
C ASP A 48 -8.53 -2.51 3.46
N PRO A 49 -7.67 -1.48 3.62
CA PRO A 49 -6.63 -1.52 4.62
C PRO A 49 -7.25 -1.58 6.02
N ASP A 50 -6.76 -2.47 6.87
CA ASP A 50 -7.19 -2.60 8.27
C ASP A 50 -6.74 -1.36 9.06
N VAL A 51 -7.57 -0.32 9.06
CA VAL A 51 -7.39 0.89 9.84
C VAL A 51 -8.38 0.93 11.01
N PRO A 52 -7.99 1.52 12.16
CA PRO A 52 -8.92 1.69 13.28
C PRO A 52 -10.18 2.46 12.86
N GLU A 53 -11.35 2.06 13.37
CA GLU A 53 -12.67 2.63 13.04
C GLU A 53 -12.72 4.18 13.14
N TRP A 54 -12.08 4.75 14.17
CA TRP A 54 -12.01 6.21 14.35
C TRP A 54 -11.22 6.94 13.26
N LEU A 55 -10.32 6.22 12.60
CA LEU A 55 -9.51 6.71 11.48
C LEU A 55 -10.21 6.44 10.15
N GLU A 56 -11.04 5.42 10.07
CA GLU A 56 -11.88 5.11 8.91
C GLU A 56 -12.88 6.24 8.62
N GLU A 57 -13.44 6.87 9.66
CA GLU A 57 -14.27 8.07 9.49
C GLU A 57 -13.51 9.23 8.82
N GLU A 58 -12.23 9.40 9.15
CA GLU A 58 -11.40 10.52 8.70
C GLU A 58 -10.73 10.25 7.34
N LEU A 59 -10.30 9.00 7.12
CA LEU A 59 -9.45 8.60 5.99
C LEU A 59 -10.07 7.52 5.11
N GLY A 60 -11.16 6.86 5.50
CA GLY A 60 -11.70 5.69 4.79
C GLY A 60 -12.08 6.00 3.34
N ALA A 61 -12.71 7.14 3.07
CA ALA A 61 -12.99 7.57 1.70
C ALA A 61 -11.72 7.77 0.87
N GLU A 62 -10.64 8.26 1.49
CA GLU A 62 -9.35 8.50 0.85
C GLU A 62 -8.47 7.26 0.78
N LEU A 63 -8.70 6.26 1.61
CA LEU A 63 -8.06 4.95 1.57
C LEU A 63 -8.76 3.99 0.62
N SER A 64 -9.90 4.40 0.03
CA SER A 64 -10.59 3.61 -0.98
C SER A 64 -9.62 3.21 -2.10
N GLY A 65 -9.70 1.95 -2.53
CA GLY A 65 -8.76 1.29 -3.44
C GLY A 65 -8.67 1.83 -4.87
N VAL A 66 -8.99 3.12 -5.10
CA VAL A 66 -8.86 3.82 -6.38
C VAL A 66 -7.41 4.20 -6.68
N TRP A 67 -6.61 4.56 -5.67
CA TRP A 67 -5.24 5.03 -5.86
C TRP A 67 -4.27 4.04 -6.52
N PRO A 68 -4.29 2.74 -6.19
CA PRO A 68 -3.44 1.75 -6.84
C PRO A 68 -3.71 1.60 -8.34
N LEU A 69 -4.93 1.93 -8.78
CA LEU A 69 -5.37 1.86 -10.18
C LEU A 69 -5.23 3.18 -10.92
N ALA A 70 -4.90 4.26 -10.22
CA ALA A 70 -4.64 5.54 -10.85
C ALA A 70 -3.42 5.43 -11.79
N ASN A 71 -3.37 6.27 -12.81
CA ASN A 71 -2.17 6.43 -13.64
C ASN A 71 -1.56 7.80 -13.32
N GLU A 72 -0.82 7.85 -12.23
CA GLU A 72 -0.21 9.08 -11.73
C GLU A 72 1.20 9.25 -12.27
N THR A 73 1.62 10.50 -12.51
CA THR A 73 3.00 10.76 -12.89
C THR A 73 3.94 10.68 -11.68
N ALA A 74 5.24 10.55 -11.94
CA ALA A 74 6.26 10.62 -10.88
C ALA A 74 6.27 11.96 -10.11
N GLU A 75 5.76 13.03 -10.70
CA GLU A 75 5.61 14.34 -10.05
C GLU A 75 4.37 14.36 -9.14
N ASP A 76 3.24 13.85 -9.63
CA ASP A 76 2.00 13.74 -8.84
C ASP A 76 2.21 12.89 -7.60
N HIS A 77 2.87 11.72 -7.74
CA HIS A 77 3.21 10.88 -6.59
C HIS A 77 4.08 11.62 -5.56
N ARG A 78 5.05 12.42 -6.01
CA ARG A 78 5.87 13.24 -5.08
C ARG A 78 5.03 14.28 -4.37
N ARG A 79 4.11 14.94 -5.09
CA ARG A 79 3.20 15.91 -4.51
C ARG A 79 2.27 15.25 -3.49
N HIS A 80 1.69 14.11 -3.82
CA HIS A 80 0.80 13.36 -2.92
C HIS A 80 1.51 12.92 -1.65
N ARG A 81 2.76 12.44 -1.75
CA ARG A 81 3.57 12.13 -0.56
C ARG A 81 3.63 13.32 0.41
N TRP A 82 3.98 14.51 -0.07
CA TRP A 82 4.06 15.68 0.80
C TRP A 82 2.70 16.13 1.32
N LEU A 83 1.64 15.99 0.53
CA LEU A 83 0.29 16.31 0.97
C LEU A 83 -0.19 15.37 2.07
N ASN A 84 0.09 14.07 1.96
CA ASN A 84 -0.25 13.06 2.96
C ASN A 84 0.57 13.26 4.25
N GLU A 85 1.88 13.52 4.14
CA GLU A 85 2.72 13.85 5.30
C GLU A 85 2.21 15.11 6.03
N ASN A 86 1.92 16.18 5.29
CA ASN A 86 1.35 17.41 5.86
C ASN A 86 -0.04 17.19 6.44
N LYS A 87 -0.86 16.32 5.84
CA LYS A 87 -2.18 15.99 6.34
C LYS A 87 -2.10 15.24 7.66
N ALA A 88 -1.22 14.25 7.78
CA ALA A 88 -0.97 13.54 9.04
C ALA A 88 -0.60 14.52 10.16
N ASP A 89 0.35 15.42 9.89
CA ASP A 89 0.78 16.41 10.88
C ASP A 89 -0.33 17.41 11.22
N ARG A 90 -1.16 17.79 10.24
CA ARG A 90 -2.33 18.64 10.48
C ARG A 90 -3.34 17.96 11.41
N VAL A 91 -3.75 16.73 11.12
CA VAL A 91 -4.70 15.97 11.96
C VAL A 91 -4.17 15.84 13.39
N ILE A 92 -2.88 15.53 13.54
CA ILE A 92 -2.23 15.43 14.85
C ILE A 92 -2.24 16.79 15.58
N ALA A 93 -1.96 17.89 14.87
CA ALA A 93 -1.89 19.23 15.44
C ALA A 93 -3.28 19.77 15.84
N GLU A 94 -4.32 19.49 15.06
CA GLU A 94 -5.71 19.88 15.34
C GLU A 94 -6.24 19.18 16.61
N GLN A 95 -5.93 17.90 16.79
CA GLN A 95 -6.36 17.13 17.95
C GLN A 95 -5.49 17.37 19.19
N ASN A 96 -4.20 17.72 19.00
CA ASN A 96 -3.28 18.08 20.08
C ASN A 96 -2.99 19.58 20.11
N ALA A 97 -4.02 20.40 19.93
CA ALA A 97 -3.90 21.83 20.09
C ALA A 97 -3.43 22.10 21.54
N GLY A 98 -2.24 22.69 21.68
CA GLY A 98 -1.50 22.75 22.95
C GLY A 98 -2.32 23.29 24.13
N ARG A 99 -1.79 23.20 25.36
CA ARG A 99 -2.51 23.44 26.62
C ARG A 99 -3.48 24.65 26.66
N LEU A 100 -3.21 25.70 25.90
CA LEU A 100 -4.00 26.94 25.85
C LEU A 100 -5.21 26.89 24.89
N CYS A 101 -5.24 25.97 23.91
CA CYS A 101 -6.37 25.77 23.02
C CYS A 101 -7.44 24.91 23.71
N ARG A 102 -8.40 25.57 24.37
CA ARG A 102 -9.51 24.94 25.09
C ARG A 102 -10.84 25.57 24.72
N GLY A 103 -11.93 24.83 24.93
CA GLY A 103 -13.29 25.32 24.67
C GLY A 103 -13.46 25.81 23.23
N PRO A 104 -14.00 27.03 23.01
CA PRO A 104 -14.25 27.55 21.66
C PRO A 104 -13.00 27.63 20.75
N LEU A 105 -11.81 27.79 21.34
CA LEU A 105 -10.56 27.80 20.55
C LEU A 105 -10.17 26.42 20.06
N LEU A 106 -10.46 25.37 20.84
CA LEU A 106 -10.26 23.99 20.43
C LEU A 106 -11.27 23.60 19.34
N GLU A 107 -12.52 24.01 19.52
CA GLU A 107 -13.58 23.81 18.52
C GLU A 107 -13.24 24.51 17.19
N LEU A 108 -12.68 25.72 17.25
CA LEU A 108 -12.21 26.42 16.06
C LEU A 108 -10.99 25.73 15.44
N ALA A 109 -10.03 25.27 16.25
CA ALA A 109 -8.85 24.56 15.75
C ALA A 109 -9.21 23.25 15.03
N GLN A 110 -10.28 22.58 15.46
CA GLN A 110 -10.79 21.36 14.83
C GLN A 110 -11.89 21.61 13.81
N ASN A 111 -12.20 22.88 13.52
CA ASN A 111 -13.25 23.30 12.59
C ASN A 111 -14.65 22.72 12.90
N VAL A 112 -14.92 22.35 14.15
CA VAL A 112 -16.21 21.83 14.62
C VAL A 112 -17.11 22.95 15.14
N ASN A 113 -16.60 24.18 15.28
CA ASN A 113 -17.35 25.32 15.81
C ASN A 113 -18.60 25.72 14.98
N THR A 114 -18.72 25.23 13.75
CA THR A 114 -19.89 25.47 12.89
C THR A 114 -20.81 24.25 12.75
N ARG A 115 -20.43 23.12 13.34
CA ARG A 115 -21.11 21.83 13.24
C ARG A 115 -21.77 21.47 14.57
N PRO A 116 -23.08 21.69 14.73
CA PRO A 116 -23.77 21.45 16.00
C PRO A 116 -23.89 19.96 16.37
N ASP A 117 -23.64 19.07 15.41
CA ASP A 117 -23.66 17.62 15.50
C ASP A 117 -22.31 17.02 15.95
N GLU A 118 -21.23 17.81 15.93
CA GLU A 118 -19.89 17.35 16.29
C GLU A 118 -19.38 18.05 17.55
N THR A 119 -18.59 17.31 18.34
CA THR A 119 -17.91 17.86 19.52
C THR A 119 -16.41 17.78 19.35
N ALA A 120 -15.68 18.77 19.87
CA ALA A 120 -14.22 18.76 19.82
C ALA A 120 -13.63 17.52 20.49
N LYS A 121 -12.79 16.79 19.76
CA LYS A 121 -12.08 15.59 20.22
C LYS A 121 -10.91 16.03 21.10
N MET A 122 -10.73 15.41 22.27
CA MET A 122 -9.60 15.74 23.13
C MET A 122 -8.41 14.84 22.81
N GLY A 123 -7.27 15.45 22.44
CA GLY A 123 -5.91 14.93 22.58
C GLY A 123 -5.65 13.49 22.15
N GLN A 124 -4.81 13.29 21.13
CA GLN A 124 -4.35 11.95 20.78
C GLN A 124 -3.21 11.48 21.68
N THR A 125 -3.27 10.21 22.05
CA THR A 125 -2.15 9.47 22.62
C THR A 125 -1.00 9.31 21.62
N ASP A 126 0.20 9.02 22.11
CA ASP A 126 1.39 8.74 21.27
C ASP A 126 1.13 7.61 20.27
N TRP A 127 0.35 6.61 20.67
CA TRP A 127 -0.04 5.49 19.83
C TRP A 127 -0.99 5.92 18.70
N GLU A 128 -2.02 6.72 18.98
CA GLU A 128 -2.94 7.24 17.95
C GLU A 128 -2.22 8.17 16.96
N ARG A 129 -1.28 8.99 17.45
CA ARG A 129 -0.43 9.83 16.58
C ARG A 129 0.41 8.98 15.64
N ARG A 130 0.92 7.85 16.12
CA ARG A 130 1.67 6.90 15.29
C ARG A 130 0.74 6.24 14.25
N GLN A 131 -0.43 5.77 14.65
CA GLN A 131 -1.42 5.17 13.74
C GLN A 131 -1.86 6.13 12.63
N THR A 132 -2.08 7.41 12.96
CA THR A 132 -2.42 8.45 11.97
C THR A 132 -1.35 8.57 10.89
N ARG A 133 -0.06 8.60 11.29
CA ARG A 133 1.06 8.65 10.34
C ARG A 133 1.19 7.36 9.53
N GLU A 134 0.99 6.21 10.17
CA GLU A 134 1.04 4.91 9.49
C GLU A 134 -0.03 4.82 8.40
N ALA A 135 -1.26 5.25 8.65
CA ALA A 135 -2.33 5.23 7.65
C ALA A 135 -2.09 6.16 6.45
N GLU A 136 -1.61 7.39 6.66
CA GLU A 136 -1.20 8.28 5.56
C GLU A 136 0.03 7.72 4.82
N GLY A 137 0.87 6.97 5.52
CA GLY A 137 1.95 6.17 4.94
C GLY A 137 1.41 5.06 4.03
N VAL A 138 0.40 4.31 4.48
CA VAL A 138 -0.30 3.29 3.68
C VAL A 138 -0.91 3.91 2.43
N LYS A 139 -1.59 5.04 2.55
CA LYS A 139 -2.13 5.79 1.42
C LYS A 139 -1.05 6.16 0.39
N THR A 140 0.09 6.65 0.88
CA THR A 140 1.25 6.97 0.02
C THR A 140 1.80 5.72 -0.67
N ALA A 141 1.85 4.58 0.04
CA ALA A 141 2.25 3.31 -0.54
C ALA A 141 1.28 2.83 -1.64
N MET A 142 -0.04 2.98 -1.42
CA MET A 142 -1.07 2.70 -2.43
C MET A 142 -0.91 3.58 -3.68
N GLN A 143 -0.68 4.89 -3.49
CA GLN A 143 -0.43 5.82 -4.60
C GLN A 143 0.86 5.51 -5.36
N SER A 144 1.88 4.96 -4.69
CA SER A 144 3.13 4.54 -5.33
C SER A 144 2.94 3.45 -6.39
N LEU A 145 1.86 2.67 -6.27
CA LEU A 145 1.46 1.68 -7.27
C LEU A 145 0.73 2.32 -8.45
N GLY A 146 -0.03 3.39 -8.23
CA GLY A 146 -0.62 4.16 -9.34
C GLY A 146 0.43 4.88 -10.20
N LYS A 147 1.65 5.04 -9.69
CA LYS A 147 2.74 5.69 -10.41
C LYS A 147 3.06 4.96 -11.73
N ASP A 148 2.99 5.70 -12.83
CA ASP A 148 3.25 5.22 -14.19
C ASP A 148 2.39 3.98 -14.57
N GLY A 149 1.23 3.81 -13.95
CA GLY A 149 0.31 2.69 -14.22
C GLY A 149 0.81 1.32 -13.75
N ARG A 150 1.75 1.27 -12.80
CA ARG A 150 2.33 0.00 -12.30
C ARG A 150 1.30 -0.92 -11.69
N GLY A 151 0.33 -0.40 -10.93
CA GLY A 151 -0.71 -1.18 -10.27
C GLY A 151 -1.68 -1.80 -11.28
N VAL A 152 -2.06 -1.07 -12.32
CA VAL A 152 -2.84 -1.63 -13.44
C VAL A 152 -2.05 -2.71 -14.16
N SER A 153 -0.76 -2.48 -14.40
CA SER A 153 0.12 -3.46 -15.06
C SER A 153 0.26 -4.74 -14.25
N ALA A 154 0.53 -4.63 -12.95
CA ALA A 154 0.59 -5.76 -12.01
C ALA A 154 -0.73 -6.52 -11.94
N LEU A 155 -1.86 -5.82 -11.88
CA LEU A 155 -3.19 -6.43 -11.88
C LEU A 155 -3.46 -7.22 -13.18
N THR A 156 -3.08 -6.65 -14.33
CA THR A 156 -3.24 -7.34 -15.63
C THR A 156 -2.35 -8.58 -15.73
N GLU A 157 -1.13 -8.53 -15.21
CA GLU A 157 -0.21 -9.67 -15.15
C GLU A 157 -0.74 -10.77 -14.22
N ALA A 158 -1.14 -10.41 -13.00
CA ALA A 158 -1.72 -11.35 -12.04
C ALA A 158 -2.96 -12.04 -12.60
N THR A 159 -3.87 -11.28 -13.23
CA THR A 159 -5.07 -11.84 -13.87
C THR A 159 -4.72 -12.77 -15.04
N ALA A 160 -3.68 -12.45 -15.81
CA ALA A 160 -3.22 -13.28 -16.92
C ALA A 160 -2.59 -14.60 -16.45
N VAL A 161 -1.79 -14.56 -15.38
CA VAL A 161 -1.21 -15.75 -14.73
C VAL A 161 -2.32 -16.65 -14.17
N TYR A 162 -3.25 -16.08 -13.40
CA TYR A 162 -4.36 -16.83 -12.81
C TYR A 162 -5.22 -17.55 -13.86
N ARG A 163 -5.56 -16.88 -14.97
CA ARG A 163 -6.30 -17.51 -16.08
C ARG A 163 -5.51 -18.64 -16.73
N ARG A 164 -4.18 -18.54 -16.79
CA ARG A 164 -3.32 -19.58 -17.36
C ARG A 164 -3.24 -20.82 -16.47
N GLU A 165 -3.24 -20.63 -15.16
CA GLU A 165 -3.23 -21.74 -14.19
C GLU A 165 -4.57 -22.46 -14.15
N GLN A 166 -5.70 -21.74 -14.15
CA GLN A 166 -7.02 -22.38 -14.23
C GLN A 166 -7.35 -22.98 -15.61
N GLY A 167 -6.79 -22.43 -16.69
CA GLY A 167 -6.98 -22.95 -18.05
C GLY A 167 -5.96 -24.03 -18.47
N GLY A 168 -4.95 -24.30 -17.63
CA GLY A 168 -3.89 -25.26 -17.90
C GLY A 168 -4.29 -26.72 -17.72
N ASP A 169 -5.30 -26.99 -16.89
CA ASP A 169 -5.79 -28.35 -16.59
C ASP A 169 -6.98 -28.80 -17.45
N ASP A 170 -7.49 -27.95 -18.35
CA ASP A 170 -8.66 -28.26 -19.19
C ASP A 170 -8.33 -28.40 -20.69
N SER A 171 -7.10 -28.81 -21.01
CA SER A 171 -6.72 -29.14 -22.40
C SER A 171 -6.92 -30.63 -22.74
N SER A 172 -8.09 -31.18 -22.39
CA SER A 172 -8.65 -32.36 -23.08
C SER A 172 -10.18 -32.24 -23.22
N GLY A 173 -10.64 -31.47 -24.21
CA GLY A 173 -12.08 -31.41 -24.49
C GLY A 173 -12.47 -30.29 -25.43
N GLY A 174 -12.60 -30.60 -26.72
CA GLY A 174 -12.95 -29.61 -27.74
C GLY A 174 -14.32 -28.98 -27.53
N SER A 175 -14.40 -27.66 -27.74
CA SER A 175 -15.63 -27.00 -28.17
C SER A 175 -15.31 -25.71 -28.92
N LYS A 176 -15.14 -25.86 -30.23
CA LYS A 176 -15.22 -24.76 -31.18
C LYS A 176 -16.62 -24.15 -31.12
N GLY A 177 -16.68 -22.88 -30.70
CA GLY A 177 -17.62 -21.92 -31.25
C GLY A 177 -18.87 -21.62 -30.42
N ARG A 178 -18.84 -20.50 -29.67
CA ARG A 178 -20.04 -19.65 -29.48
C ARG A 178 -19.87 -18.26 -28.85
N VAL A 179 -18.68 -17.63 -28.82
CA VAL A 179 -18.52 -16.32 -28.14
C VAL A 179 -18.46 -15.10 -29.10
N ARG A 180 -18.50 -15.30 -30.42
CA ARG A 180 -18.40 -14.18 -31.39
C ARG A 180 -19.69 -13.39 -31.66
N LYS A 181 -20.83 -13.68 -31.00
CA LYS A 181 -22.14 -13.09 -31.38
C LYS A 181 -22.67 -11.98 -30.45
N THR A 182 -22.00 -11.66 -29.34
CA THR A 182 -22.50 -10.63 -28.38
C THR A 182 -21.74 -9.31 -28.42
N LEU A 183 -20.56 -9.24 -29.05
CA LEU A 183 -19.76 -8.00 -29.13
C LEU A 183 -20.07 -7.11 -30.34
N GLY A 184 -20.88 -7.58 -31.30
CA GLY A 184 -21.27 -6.80 -32.49
C GLY A 184 -22.55 -5.96 -32.34
N LYS A 185 -23.16 -5.92 -31.15
CA LYS A 185 -24.47 -5.27 -30.93
C LYS A 185 -24.43 -4.05 -30.00
N VAL A 186 -23.26 -3.68 -29.51
CA VAL A 186 -23.06 -2.51 -28.62
C VAL A 186 -22.39 -1.34 -29.34
N PHE A 187 -21.86 -1.55 -30.55
CA PHE A 187 -21.17 -0.51 -31.34
C PHE A 187 -21.64 -0.45 -32.80
N GLY A 188 -22.95 -0.63 -33.02
CA GLY A 188 -23.60 -0.40 -34.32
C GLY A 188 -24.88 0.40 -34.14
#